data_AF-A0A9W6I8I0-F1
#
_entry.id   AF-A0A9W6I8I0-F1
#
_cell.length_a   1.000
_cell.length_b   1.000
_cell.length_c   1.000
_cell.angle_alpha   90.00
_cell.angle_beta   90.00
_cell.angle_gamma   90.00
#
_symmetry.space_group_name_H-M   'P 1'
#
loop_
_entity.id
_entity.type
_entity.pdbx_description
1 polymer ?
#
loop_
_entity_poly.entity_id
_entity_poly.type
_entity_poly.pdbx_seq_one_letter_code
_entity_poly.pdbx_strand_id
1 'polypeptide(L)'
;MTVSLVPFVASGTLVAAGVTLLLERSLVRLLVGVILLGNGVNLLIVMAGGPAGEPPILGVSARERMADPLPQAMVLTSLVITLGVTAFLLAVVHRSWQLTGGDEVQDDTEDRRVRLRARRGELARSVLARREAYRRLVEEQRAELARLEDARRERERGEAEELERQIRDVNVDLGRWLQEHKDEGLSSEQLMERFAEAQRAEEASKESRRERVARMRAEFARREREQAEREKEIRRRLRERRRQARREMREAIRADRERQARAQDPELEGDD
;
A
#
# COMPACT_ATOMS: atom_id res chain seq x y z
N MET A 1 22.35 -35.20 51.94
CA MET A 1 23.35 -34.49 51.12
C MET A 1 23.16 -33.00 51.32
N THR A 2 24.13 -32.29 51.85
CA THR A 2 24.06 -30.83 51.98
C THR A 2 24.55 -30.22 50.67
N VAL A 3 23.64 -29.86 49.79
CA VAL A 3 23.97 -29.09 48.58
C VAL A 3 24.36 -27.69 49.04
N SER A 4 25.63 -27.32 48.86
CA SER A 4 26.11 -25.98 49.19
C SER A 4 25.54 -24.99 48.18
N LEU A 5 24.74 -24.01 48.65
CA LEU A 5 24.15 -22.97 47.80
C LEU A 5 25.18 -21.97 47.27
N VAL A 6 26.29 -21.80 47.99
CA VAL A 6 27.35 -20.84 47.66
C VAL A 6 27.89 -21.00 46.23
N PRO A 7 28.36 -22.18 45.78
CA PRO A 7 28.90 -22.34 44.43
C PRO A 7 27.83 -22.18 43.33
N PHE A 8 26.55 -22.47 43.62
CA PHE A 8 25.44 -22.21 42.70
C PHE A 8 25.22 -20.70 42.51
N VAL A 9 25.18 -19.94 43.61
CA VAL A 9 25.04 -18.48 43.55
C VAL A 9 26.26 -17.85 42.89
N ALA A 10 27.47 -18.30 43.23
CA ALA A 10 28.71 -17.84 42.60
C ALA A 10 28.71 -18.08 41.09
N SER A 11 28.35 -19.30 40.66
CA SER A 11 28.23 -19.60 39.24
C SER A 11 27.16 -18.75 38.55
N GLY A 12 25.97 -18.60 39.16
CA GLY A 12 24.90 -17.78 38.59
C GLY A 12 25.34 -16.32 38.43
N THR A 13 26.06 -15.79 39.40
CA THR A 13 26.62 -14.42 39.36
C THR A 13 27.66 -14.28 38.26
N LEU A 14 28.57 -15.25 38.10
CA LEU A 14 29.58 -15.24 37.03
C LEU A 14 28.95 -15.32 35.64
N VAL A 15 27.94 -16.19 35.46
CA VAL A 15 27.22 -16.30 34.18
C VAL A 15 26.43 -15.03 33.89
N ALA A 16 25.72 -14.48 34.87
CA ALA A 16 24.96 -13.24 34.71
C ALA A 16 25.87 -12.06 34.36
N ALA A 17 26.95 -11.86 35.12
CA ALA A 17 27.95 -10.84 34.84
C ALA A 17 28.60 -11.03 33.46
N GLY A 18 28.93 -12.28 33.10
CA GLY A 18 29.47 -12.62 31.79
C GLY A 18 28.52 -12.23 30.65
N VAL A 19 27.23 -12.57 30.77
CA VAL A 19 26.20 -12.20 29.79
C VAL A 19 26.03 -10.68 29.71
N THR A 20 26.01 -9.97 30.85
CA THR A 20 25.90 -8.51 30.84
C THR A 20 27.07 -7.86 30.11
N LEU A 21 28.32 -8.31 30.36
CA LEU A 21 29.50 -7.77 29.67
C LEU A 21 29.53 -8.14 28.17
N LEU A 22 28.96 -9.28 27.77
CA LEU A 22 28.84 -9.66 26.36
C LEU A 22 27.90 -8.74 25.57
N LEU A 23 26.97 -8.04 26.24
CA LEU A 23 26.05 -7.10 25.60
C LEU A 23 26.63 -5.69 25.46
N GLU A 24 27.83 -5.45 25.98
CA GLU A 24 28.47 -4.15 25.88
C GLU A 24 29.21 -3.96 24.55
N ARG A 25 29.43 -2.70 24.18
CA ARG A 25 30.13 -2.32 22.95
C ARG A 25 31.65 -2.43 23.04
N SER A 26 32.22 -2.55 24.24
CA SER A 26 33.67 -2.62 24.44
C SER A 26 34.19 -4.04 24.21
N LEU A 27 35.18 -4.18 23.32
CA LEU A 27 35.83 -5.45 23.01
C LEU A 27 36.54 -6.06 24.22
N VAL A 28 37.14 -5.24 25.09
CA VAL A 28 37.78 -5.71 26.34
C VAL A 28 36.71 -6.23 27.31
N ARG A 29 35.57 -5.55 27.42
CA ARG A 29 34.47 -6.03 28.27
C ARG A 29 33.89 -7.33 27.74
N LEU A 30 33.72 -7.46 26.41
CA LEU A 30 33.33 -8.73 25.77
C LEU A 30 34.32 -9.86 26.10
N LEU A 31 35.63 -9.61 26.02
CA LEU A 31 36.66 -10.58 26.39
C LEU A 31 36.51 -11.05 27.85
N VAL A 32 36.36 -10.10 28.79
CA VAL A 32 36.13 -10.42 30.20
C VAL A 32 34.82 -11.19 30.39
N GLY A 33 33.78 -10.86 29.63
CA GLY A 33 32.50 -11.56 29.63
C GLY A 33 32.62 -13.03 29.25
N VAL A 34 33.38 -13.35 28.18
CA VAL A 34 33.67 -14.73 27.77
C VAL A 34 34.41 -15.51 28.87
N ILE A 35 35.40 -14.87 29.52
CA ILE A 35 36.16 -15.49 30.61
C ILE A 35 35.24 -15.78 31.81
N LEU A 36 34.43 -14.83 32.25
CA LEU A 36 33.51 -15.01 33.38
C LEU A 36 32.47 -16.09 33.10
N LEU A 37 31.89 -16.10 31.89
CA LEU A 37 30.93 -17.11 31.48
C LEU A 37 31.56 -18.50 31.47
N GLY A 38 32.76 -18.65 30.91
CA GLY A 38 33.50 -19.92 30.91
C GLY A 38 33.78 -20.43 32.32
N ASN A 39 34.21 -19.56 33.23
CA ASN A 39 34.43 -19.92 34.63
C ASN A 39 33.15 -20.32 35.36
N GLY A 40 32.04 -19.60 35.13
CA GLY A 40 30.74 -19.95 35.69
C GLY A 40 30.26 -21.33 35.22
N VAL A 41 30.34 -21.60 33.91
CA VAL A 41 29.97 -22.92 33.34
C VAL A 41 30.87 -24.03 33.89
N ASN A 42 32.18 -23.79 34.03
CA ASN A 42 33.10 -24.77 34.60
C ASN A 42 32.72 -25.13 36.04
N LEU A 43 32.31 -24.15 36.86
CA LEU A 43 31.79 -24.42 38.20
C LEU A 43 30.51 -25.26 38.17
N LEU A 44 29.59 -25.02 37.23
CA LEU A 44 28.39 -25.85 37.06
C LEU A 44 28.73 -27.30 36.74
N ILE A 45 29.71 -27.52 35.86
CA ILE A 45 30.15 -28.88 35.51
C ILE A 45 30.71 -29.60 36.73
N VAL A 46 31.57 -28.96 37.52
CA VAL A 46 32.11 -29.56 38.76
C VAL A 46 30.98 -29.89 39.74
N MET A 47 30.02 -28.99 39.93
CA MET A 47 28.88 -29.22 40.82
C MET A 47 27.97 -30.35 40.35
N ALA A 48 27.78 -30.51 39.04
CA ALA A 48 27.03 -31.63 38.47
C ALA A 48 27.71 -32.99 38.73
N GLY A 49 29.01 -32.98 39.00
CA GLY A 49 29.83 -34.15 39.33
C GLY A 49 29.57 -34.81 40.68
N GLY A 50 28.73 -34.22 41.53
CA GLY A 50 28.36 -34.79 42.82
C GLY A 50 29.23 -34.30 43.99
N PRO A 51 29.21 -35.00 45.13
CA PRO A 51 29.85 -34.55 46.36
C PRO A 51 31.38 -34.56 46.25
N ALA A 52 32.03 -33.72 47.07
CA ALA A 52 33.48 -33.72 47.18
C ALA A 52 34.01 -35.08 47.65
N GLY A 53 35.06 -35.56 46.97
CA GLY A 53 35.75 -36.80 47.27
C GLY A 53 37.27 -36.63 47.21
N GLU A 54 38.00 -37.69 47.51
CA GLU A 54 39.45 -37.79 47.34
C GLU A 54 39.83 -37.72 45.84
N PRO A 55 41.06 -37.31 45.49
CA PRO A 55 41.51 -37.26 44.10
C PRO A 55 41.33 -38.60 43.38
N PRO A 56 40.84 -38.64 42.12
CA PRO A 56 40.63 -39.88 41.37
C PRO A 56 41.95 -40.44 40.82
N ILE A 57 42.90 -40.73 41.71
CA ILE A 57 44.22 -41.26 41.39
C ILE A 57 44.34 -42.67 41.97
N LEU A 58 44.57 -43.64 41.10
CA LEU A 58 44.73 -45.04 41.49
C LEU A 58 45.95 -45.20 42.42
N GLY A 59 45.77 -45.94 43.52
CA GLY A 59 46.82 -46.18 44.51
C GLY A 59 47.00 -45.07 45.55
N VAL A 60 46.34 -43.92 45.40
CA VAL A 60 46.34 -42.82 46.37
C VAL A 60 45.07 -42.83 47.21
N SER A 61 43.92 -42.95 46.54
CA SER A 61 42.60 -42.83 47.17
C SER A 61 41.87 -44.17 47.15
N ALA A 62 40.96 -44.40 48.10
CA ALA A 62 40.08 -45.57 48.03
C ALA A 62 39.02 -45.34 46.94
N ARG A 63 38.70 -46.34 46.11
CA ARG A 63 37.73 -46.20 44.98
C ARG A 63 36.39 -45.59 45.40
N GLU A 64 35.90 -45.97 46.57
CA GLU A 64 34.62 -45.51 47.14
C GLU A 64 34.65 -44.05 47.59
N ARG A 65 35.85 -43.50 47.82
CA ARG A 65 36.04 -42.12 48.26
C ARG A 65 36.48 -41.20 47.13
N MET A 66 36.77 -41.70 45.94
CA MET A 66 37.19 -40.90 44.80
C MET A 66 36.05 -40.00 44.31
N ALA A 67 36.37 -38.74 44.01
CA ALA A 67 35.49 -37.86 43.26
C ALA A 67 35.32 -38.38 41.81
N ASP A 68 34.19 -38.05 41.16
CA ASP A 68 33.96 -38.43 39.77
C ASP A 68 35.04 -37.82 38.85
N PRO A 69 35.81 -38.64 38.11
CA PRO A 69 36.84 -38.14 37.19
C PRO A 69 36.27 -37.50 35.92
N LEU A 70 35.03 -37.82 35.53
CA LEU A 70 34.45 -37.35 34.26
C LEU A 70 34.27 -35.82 34.23
N PRO A 71 33.62 -35.17 35.21
CA PRO A 71 33.54 -33.71 35.29
C PRO A 71 34.91 -33.02 35.31
N GLN A 72 35.91 -33.63 35.95
CA GLN A 72 37.27 -33.06 36.04
C GLN A 72 37.95 -33.03 34.67
N ALA A 73 37.84 -34.10 33.89
CA ALA A 73 38.35 -34.15 32.52
C ALA A 73 37.62 -33.16 31.59
N MET A 74 36.30 -33.01 31.76
CA MET A 74 35.50 -32.05 30.99
C MET A 74 35.93 -30.60 31.27
N VAL A 75 36.14 -30.24 32.54
CA VAL A 75 36.58 -28.89 32.92
C VAL A 75 37.99 -28.60 32.41
N LEU A 76 38.91 -29.56 32.50
CA LEU A 76 40.25 -29.40 31.94
C LEU A 76 40.21 -29.10 30.42
N THR A 77 39.35 -29.81 29.70
CA THR A 77 39.14 -29.59 28.25
C THR A 77 38.56 -28.20 27.99
N SER A 78 37.54 -27.82 28.76
CA SER A 78 36.93 -26.50 28.67
C SER A 78 37.94 -25.38 28.92
N LEU A 79 38.79 -25.50 29.95
CA LEU A 79 39.83 -24.51 30.27
C LEU A 79 40.80 -24.29 29.11
N VAL A 80 41.22 -25.35 28.41
CA VAL A 80 42.11 -25.23 27.24
C VAL A 80 41.41 -24.53 26.07
N ILE A 81 40.13 -24.84 25.82
CA ILE A 81 39.33 -24.18 24.78
C ILE A 81 39.15 -22.70 25.14
N THR A 82 38.77 -22.39 26.38
CA THR A 82 38.63 -21.01 26.85
C THR A 82 39.94 -20.25 26.71
N LEU A 83 41.08 -20.85 27.06
CA LEU A 83 42.39 -20.24 26.86
C LEU A 83 42.67 -19.94 25.38
N GLY A 84 42.39 -20.88 24.48
CA GLY A 84 42.57 -20.69 23.04
C GLY A 84 41.69 -19.58 22.47
N VAL A 85 40.40 -19.57 22.82
CA VAL A 85 39.46 -18.52 22.42
C VAL A 85 39.86 -17.17 23.02
N THR A 86 40.29 -17.14 24.28
CA THR A 86 40.73 -15.91 24.96
C THR A 86 41.98 -15.35 24.29
N ALA A 87 42.97 -16.18 23.96
CA ALA A 87 44.18 -15.75 23.26
C ALA A 87 43.86 -15.22 21.86
N PHE A 88 42.95 -15.88 21.13
CA PHE A 88 42.48 -15.44 19.83
C PHE A 88 41.75 -14.09 19.92
N LEU A 89 40.77 -13.96 20.82
CA LEU A 89 40.03 -12.72 21.03
C LEU A 89 40.97 -11.60 21.45
N LEU A 90 41.92 -11.85 22.36
CA LEU A 90 42.92 -10.88 22.76
C LEU A 90 43.77 -10.40 21.58
N ALA A 91 44.16 -11.30 20.67
CA ALA A 91 44.87 -10.91 19.44
C ALA A 91 43.98 -10.05 18.52
N VAL A 92 42.69 -10.35 18.40
CA VAL A 92 41.72 -9.54 17.66
C VAL A 92 41.54 -8.16 18.29
N VAL A 93 41.35 -8.09 19.62
CA VAL A 93 41.23 -6.83 20.36
C VAL A 93 42.49 -6.00 20.17
N HIS A 94 43.67 -6.61 20.33
CA HIS A 94 44.94 -5.92 20.12
C HIS A 94 45.08 -5.39 18.70
N ARG A 95 44.74 -6.19 17.69
CA ARG A 95 44.77 -5.78 16.29
C ARG A 95 43.77 -4.66 16.00
N SER A 96 42.55 -4.75 16.54
CA SER A 96 41.53 -3.71 16.37
C SER A 96 41.97 -2.40 17.01
N TRP A 97 42.54 -2.45 18.21
CA TRP A 97 43.04 -1.27 18.90
C TRP A 97 44.16 -0.59 18.11
N GLN A 98 45.08 -1.36 17.51
CA GLN A 98 46.11 -0.80 16.62
C GLN A 98 45.53 -0.09 15.38
N LEU A 99 44.41 -0.57 14.84
CA LEU A 99 43.81 -0.03 13.61
C LEU A 99 42.90 1.18 13.88
N THR A 100 42.12 1.14 14.96
CA THR A 100 41.05 2.10 15.24
C THR A 100 41.41 3.06 16.37
N GLY A 101 42.39 2.74 17.21
CA GLY A 101 42.78 3.54 18.38
C GLY A 101 41.82 3.45 19.57
N GLY A 102 40.76 2.65 19.46
CA GLY A 102 39.74 2.43 20.49
C GLY A 102 39.29 0.97 20.52
N ASP A 103 38.54 0.60 21.57
CA ASP A 103 38.03 -0.76 21.77
C ASP A 103 36.52 -0.89 21.52
N GLU A 104 35.86 0.22 21.17
CA GLU A 104 34.42 0.26 20.98
C GLU A 104 34.02 -0.25 19.59
N VAL A 105 33.15 -1.26 19.56
CA VAL A 105 32.57 -1.81 18.34
C VAL A 105 31.65 -0.77 17.70
N GLN A 106 32.02 -0.33 16.50
CA GLN A 106 31.28 0.67 15.73
C GLN A 106 30.15 0.03 14.92
N ASP A 107 29.09 0.80 14.67
CA ASP A 107 28.01 0.38 13.78
C ASP A 107 28.50 0.30 12.32
N ASP A 108 28.18 -0.81 11.65
CA ASP A 108 28.61 -1.03 10.27
C ASP A 108 27.90 -0.07 9.31
N THR A 109 28.67 0.85 8.72
CA THR A 109 28.17 1.81 7.73
C THR A 109 27.63 1.13 6.47
N GLU A 110 28.13 -0.06 6.12
CA GLU A 110 27.64 -0.83 4.99
C GLU A 110 26.25 -1.39 5.27
N ASP A 111 26.01 -1.89 6.48
CA ASP A 111 24.71 -2.37 6.90
C ASP A 111 23.66 -1.23 6.91
N ARG A 112 24.06 -0.03 7.38
CA ARG A 112 23.24 1.18 7.26
C ARG A 112 22.92 1.51 5.80
N ARG A 113 23.88 1.36 4.87
CA ARG A 113 23.66 1.60 3.43
C ARG A 113 22.74 0.56 2.81
N VAL A 114 22.87 -0.72 3.17
CA VAL A 114 21.98 -1.80 2.70
C VAL A 114 20.54 -1.51 3.13
N ARG A 115 20.32 -1.14 4.39
CA ARG A 115 19.00 -0.76 4.93
C ARG A 115 18.38 0.42 4.17
N LEU A 116 19.17 1.43 3.83
CA LEU A 116 18.71 2.60 3.05
C LEU A 116 18.36 2.23 1.59
N ARG A 117 19.13 1.34 0.96
CA ARG A 117 18.84 0.85 -0.41
C ARG A 117 17.54 0.04 -0.44
N ALA A 118 17.31 -0.82 0.55
CA ALA A 118 16.07 -1.58 0.68
C ALA A 118 14.85 -0.65 0.76
N ARG A 119 14.90 0.38 1.62
CA ARG A 119 13.83 1.40 1.73
C ARG A 119 13.59 2.16 0.42
N ARG A 120 14.65 2.53 -0.31
CA ARG A 120 14.51 3.18 -1.64
C ARG A 120 13.80 2.27 -2.65
N GLY A 121 14.12 0.97 -2.65
CA GLY A 121 13.46 -0.01 -3.50
C GLY A 121 11.97 -0.21 -3.18
N GLU A 122 11.59 -0.14 -1.90
CA GLU A 122 10.18 -0.16 -1.49
C GLU A 122 9.40 1.09 -1.95
N LEU A 123 10.00 2.27 -1.81
CA LEU A 123 9.40 3.53 -2.28
C LEU A 123 9.19 3.51 -3.81
N ALA A 124 10.19 3.06 -4.57
CA ALA A 124 10.08 2.95 -6.02
C ALA A 124 8.90 2.04 -6.42
N ARG A 125 8.75 0.90 -5.75
CA ARG A 125 7.63 -0.02 -5.96
C ARG A 125 6.28 0.61 -5.62
N SER A 126 6.17 1.33 -4.50
CA SER A 126 4.92 1.97 -4.08
C SER A 126 4.49 3.11 -5.02
N VAL A 127 5.45 3.88 -5.53
CA VAL A 127 5.20 4.94 -6.53
C VAL A 127 4.73 4.34 -7.85
N LEU A 128 5.37 3.27 -8.32
CA LEU A 128 4.96 2.57 -9.54
C LEU A 128 3.56 2.00 -9.41
N ALA A 129 3.24 1.32 -8.30
CA ALA A 129 1.91 0.78 -8.03
C ALA A 129 0.83 1.87 -8.02
N ARG A 130 1.08 3.02 -7.36
CA ARG A 130 0.16 4.18 -7.37
C ARG A 130 -0.03 4.76 -8.78
N ARG A 131 1.05 4.83 -9.57
CA ARG A 131 0.99 5.33 -10.95
C ARG A 131 0.16 4.40 -11.84
N GLU A 132 0.28 3.10 -11.67
CA GLU A 132 -0.54 2.11 -12.39
C GLU A 132 -2.01 2.19 -11.98
N ALA A 133 -2.30 2.28 -10.68
CA ALA A 133 -3.67 2.45 -10.18
C ALA A 133 -4.35 3.71 -10.75
N TYR A 134 -3.63 4.85 -10.77
CA TYR A 134 -4.15 6.07 -11.39
C TYR A 134 -4.38 5.92 -12.90
N ARG A 135 -3.49 5.19 -13.60
CA ARG A 135 -3.64 4.95 -15.05
C ARG A 135 -4.91 4.14 -15.34
N ARG A 136 -5.16 3.06 -14.58
CA ARG A 136 -6.37 2.24 -14.67
C ARG A 136 -7.64 3.07 -14.44
N LEU A 137 -7.65 3.91 -13.40
CA LEU A 137 -8.77 4.80 -13.11
C LEU A 137 -9.09 5.73 -14.28
N VAL A 138 -8.06 6.29 -14.93
CA VAL A 138 -8.25 7.18 -16.09
C VAL A 138 -8.77 6.42 -17.30
N GLU A 139 -8.29 5.20 -17.55
CA GLU A 139 -8.80 4.36 -18.64
C GLU A 139 -10.25 3.97 -18.42
N GLU A 140 -10.61 3.57 -17.20
CA GLU A 140 -11.97 3.24 -16.81
C GLU A 140 -12.92 4.43 -17.01
N GLN A 141 -12.53 5.63 -16.54
CA GLN A 141 -13.31 6.86 -16.74
C GLN A 141 -13.48 7.22 -18.22
N ARG A 142 -12.45 7.02 -19.04
CA ARG A 142 -12.54 7.26 -20.50
C ARG A 142 -13.49 6.28 -21.16
N ALA A 143 -13.42 5.00 -20.79
CA ALA A 143 -14.32 3.98 -21.30
C ALA A 143 -15.77 4.25 -20.91
N GLU A 144 -16.02 4.69 -19.67
CA GLU A 144 -17.35 5.09 -19.21
C GLU A 144 -17.87 6.30 -20.00
N LEU A 145 -17.04 7.33 -20.22
CA LEU A 145 -17.44 8.49 -21.02
C LEU A 145 -17.80 8.09 -22.45
N ALA A 146 -17.00 7.23 -23.08
CA ALA A 146 -17.24 6.75 -24.44
C ALA A 146 -18.58 6.00 -24.54
N ARG A 147 -18.89 5.13 -23.58
CA ARG A 147 -20.18 4.43 -23.51
C ARG A 147 -21.36 5.39 -23.41
N LEU A 148 -21.22 6.45 -22.61
CA LEU A 148 -22.27 7.47 -22.47
C LEU A 148 -22.47 8.27 -23.76
N GLU A 149 -21.38 8.61 -24.45
CA GLU A 149 -21.44 9.29 -25.75
C GLU A 149 -22.08 8.42 -26.84
N ASP A 150 -21.72 7.13 -26.91
CA ASP A 150 -22.31 6.20 -27.87
C ASP A 150 -23.80 5.99 -27.60
N ALA A 151 -24.20 5.79 -26.33
CA ALA A 151 -25.61 5.68 -25.95
C ALA A 151 -26.41 6.98 -26.21
N ARG A 152 -25.75 8.14 -26.22
CA ARG A 152 -26.38 9.41 -26.61
C ARG A 152 -26.59 9.44 -28.13
N ARG A 153 -25.57 9.09 -28.92
CA ARG A 153 -25.65 9.05 -30.39
C ARG A 153 -26.72 8.08 -30.89
N GLU A 154 -26.86 6.92 -30.25
CA GLU A 154 -27.91 5.96 -30.59
C GLU A 154 -29.31 6.53 -30.35
N ARG A 155 -29.51 7.24 -29.22
CA ARG A 155 -30.78 7.93 -28.94
C ARG A 155 -31.09 9.02 -29.96
N GLU A 156 -30.12 9.87 -30.27
CA GLU A 156 -30.28 10.93 -31.27
C GLU A 156 -30.61 10.36 -32.65
N ARG A 157 -29.99 9.23 -33.05
CA ARG A 157 -30.32 8.53 -34.31
C ARG A 157 -31.73 7.97 -34.29
N GLY A 158 -32.14 7.31 -33.21
CA GLY A 158 -33.49 6.76 -33.06
C GLY A 158 -34.58 7.84 -33.14
N GLU A 159 -34.35 8.98 -32.47
CA GLU A 159 -35.26 10.14 -32.52
C GLU A 159 -35.33 10.74 -33.94
N ALA A 160 -34.19 10.84 -34.65
CA ALA A 160 -34.16 11.33 -36.03
C ALA A 160 -34.93 10.41 -36.99
N GLU A 161 -34.75 9.09 -36.89
CA GLU A 161 -35.48 8.10 -37.69
C GLU A 161 -36.99 8.12 -37.42
N GLU A 162 -37.39 8.34 -36.16
CA GLU A 162 -38.80 8.47 -35.78
C GLU A 162 -39.41 9.76 -36.34
N LEU A 163 -38.70 10.88 -36.24
CA LEU A 163 -39.14 12.16 -36.81
C LEU A 163 -39.28 12.05 -38.34
N GLU A 164 -38.36 11.38 -39.02
CA GLU A 164 -38.42 11.18 -40.47
C GLU A 164 -39.63 10.32 -40.87
N ARG A 165 -39.92 9.26 -40.10
CA ARG A 165 -41.15 8.46 -40.29
C ARG A 165 -42.40 9.31 -40.12
N GLN A 166 -42.50 10.12 -39.06
CA GLN A 166 -43.64 11.00 -38.85
C GLN A 166 -43.83 12.01 -39.99
N ILE A 167 -42.75 12.63 -40.48
CA ILE A 167 -42.82 13.56 -41.63
C ILE A 167 -43.33 12.84 -42.88
N ARG A 168 -42.85 11.61 -43.12
CA ARG A 168 -43.28 10.80 -44.26
C ARG A 168 -44.77 10.46 -44.17
N ASP A 169 -45.23 10.00 -43.02
CA ASP A 169 -46.64 9.66 -42.79
C ASP A 169 -47.55 10.89 -42.97
N VAL A 170 -47.15 12.04 -42.43
CA VAL A 170 -47.87 13.32 -42.61
C VAL A 170 -47.95 13.71 -44.09
N ASN A 171 -46.87 13.55 -44.85
CA ASN A 171 -46.86 13.86 -46.29
C ASN A 171 -47.75 12.90 -47.09
N VAL A 172 -47.80 11.61 -46.72
CA VAL A 172 -48.69 10.62 -47.34
C VAL A 172 -50.15 10.95 -47.05
N ASP A 173 -50.50 11.27 -45.80
CA ASP A 173 -51.86 11.67 -45.43
C ASP A 173 -52.29 12.99 -46.11
N LEU A 174 -51.36 13.96 -46.23
CA LEU A 174 -51.60 15.19 -46.98
C LEU A 174 -51.86 14.91 -48.46
N GLY A 175 -51.09 14.00 -49.06
CA GLY A 175 -51.28 13.54 -50.43
C GLY A 175 -52.63 12.84 -50.63
N ARG A 176 -53.05 11.99 -49.69
CA ARG A 176 -54.35 11.32 -49.71
C ARG A 176 -55.51 12.32 -49.65
N TRP A 177 -55.43 13.29 -48.72
CA TRP A 177 -56.45 14.35 -48.59
C TRP A 177 -56.58 15.21 -49.86
N LEU A 178 -55.45 15.57 -50.50
CA LEU A 178 -55.43 16.32 -51.76
C LEU A 178 -56.06 15.54 -52.92
N GLN A 179 -55.88 14.22 -52.94
CA GLN A 179 -56.44 13.35 -53.97
C GLN A 179 -57.96 13.16 -53.77
N GLU A 180 -58.40 12.92 -52.54
CA GLU A 180 -59.83 12.80 -52.19
C GLU A 180 -60.63 14.06 -52.55
N HIS A 181 -60.03 15.25 -52.39
CA HIS A 181 -60.68 16.51 -52.77
C HIS A 181 -60.62 16.81 -54.28
N LYS A 182 -59.88 16.03 -55.06
CA LYS A 182 -59.76 16.18 -56.53
C LYS A 182 -60.80 15.35 -57.29
N ASP A 183 -61.28 14.27 -56.69
CA ASP A 183 -62.16 13.29 -57.34
C ASP A 183 -63.68 13.58 -57.16
N GLU A 184 -64.07 14.67 -56.48
CA GLU A 184 -65.48 15.02 -56.23
C GLU A 184 -66.23 15.65 -57.43
N GLY A 185 -65.59 15.85 -58.59
CA GLY A 185 -66.32 16.17 -59.85
C GLY A 185 -67.25 17.39 -59.81
N LEU A 186 -66.88 18.44 -59.07
CA LEU A 186 -67.69 19.64 -58.86
C LEU A 186 -67.49 20.69 -59.98
N SER A 187 -68.57 21.43 -60.28
CA SER A 187 -68.59 22.54 -61.25
C SER A 187 -67.70 23.73 -60.80
N SER A 188 -67.13 24.47 -61.75
CA SER A 188 -66.18 25.58 -61.52
C SER A 188 -66.66 26.66 -60.54
N GLU A 189 -67.96 26.83 -60.33
CA GLU A 189 -68.52 27.84 -59.41
C GLU A 189 -68.54 27.32 -57.95
N GLN A 190 -68.84 26.03 -57.75
CA GLN A 190 -68.81 25.37 -56.44
C GLN A 190 -67.38 25.10 -55.95
N LEU A 191 -66.44 24.90 -56.89
CA LEU A 191 -65.01 24.79 -56.60
C LEU A 191 -64.45 26.07 -55.96
N MET A 192 -64.81 27.26 -56.46
CA MET A 192 -64.29 28.52 -55.93
C MET A 192 -64.84 28.86 -54.52
N GLU A 193 -66.10 28.52 -54.24
CA GLU A 193 -66.71 28.69 -52.91
C GLU A 193 -66.13 27.69 -51.88
N ARG A 194 -65.98 26.42 -52.28
CA ARG A 194 -65.27 25.41 -51.46
C ARG A 194 -63.78 25.70 -51.32
N PHE A 195 -63.11 26.30 -52.30
CA PHE A 195 -61.72 26.76 -52.15
C PHE A 195 -61.61 27.90 -51.14
N ALA A 196 -62.60 28.79 -51.06
CA ALA A 196 -62.63 29.86 -50.06
C ALA A 196 -62.93 29.32 -48.64
N GLU A 197 -63.84 28.36 -48.50
CA GLU A 197 -64.07 27.66 -47.22
C GLU A 197 -62.89 26.76 -46.82
N ALA A 198 -62.31 26.04 -47.77
CA ALA A 198 -61.12 25.23 -47.57
C ALA A 198 -59.91 26.10 -47.23
N GLN A 199 -59.74 27.31 -47.82
CA GLN A 199 -58.67 28.23 -47.42
C GLN A 199 -58.84 28.73 -45.98
N ARG A 200 -60.06 29.04 -45.54
CA ARG A 200 -60.31 29.45 -44.13
C ARG A 200 -60.12 28.29 -43.15
N ALA A 201 -60.56 27.07 -43.51
CA ALA A 201 -60.33 25.86 -42.73
C ALA A 201 -58.85 25.42 -42.76
N GLU A 202 -58.14 25.66 -43.86
CA GLU A 202 -56.72 25.39 -44.03
C GLU A 202 -55.86 26.43 -43.29
N GLU A 203 -56.26 27.70 -43.22
CA GLU A 203 -55.60 28.68 -42.34
C GLU A 203 -55.75 28.31 -40.87
N ALA A 204 -56.96 27.92 -40.41
CA ALA A 204 -57.16 27.43 -39.05
C ALA A 204 -56.38 26.12 -38.76
N SER A 205 -56.27 25.22 -39.75
CA SER A 205 -55.49 23.98 -39.66
C SER A 205 -53.97 24.22 -39.73
N LYS A 206 -53.51 25.18 -40.55
CA LYS A 206 -52.11 25.63 -40.63
C LYS A 206 -51.72 26.32 -39.34
N GLU A 207 -52.58 27.11 -38.73
CA GLU A 207 -52.34 27.75 -37.43
C GLU A 207 -52.24 26.70 -36.33
N SER A 208 -53.17 25.73 -36.26
CA SER A 208 -53.12 24.60 -35.32
C SER A 208 -51.87 23.71 -35.51
N ARG A 209 -51.46 23.44 -36.75
CA ARG A 209 -50.22 22.71 -37.07
C ARG A 209 -48.97 23.53 -36.71
N ARG A 210 -48.95 24.83 -37.00
CA ARG A 210 -47.86 25.74 -36.60
C ARG A 210 -47.74 25.82 -35.09
N GLU A 211 -48.85 25.88 -34.36
CA GLU A 211 -48.84 25.84 -32.90
C GLU A 211 -48.36 24.48 -32.37
N ARG A 212 -48.75 23.35 -32.96
CA ARG A 212 -48.19 22.03 -32.57
C ARG A 212 -46.69 21.96 -32.79
N VAL A 213 -46.21 22.41 -33.95
CA VAL A 213 -44.76 22.45 -34.25
C VAL A 213 -44.03 23.41 -33.29
N ALA A 214 -44.63 24.57 -32.96
CA ALA A 214 -44.07 25.50 -31.99
C ALA A 214 -44.02 24.91 -30.58
N ARG A 215 -45.08 24.22 -30.13
CA ARG A 215 -45.12 23.50 -28.85
C ARG A 215 -44.07 22.39 -28.79
N MET A 216 -43.94 21.60 -29.86
CA MET A 216 -42.96 20.52 -29.96
C MET A 216 -41.51 21.05 -29.95
N ARG A 217 -41.23 22.14 -30.68
CA ARG A 217 -39.93 22.83 -30.64
C ARG A 217 -39.63 23.39 -29.24
N ALA A 218 -40.63 23.93 -28.55
CA ALA A 218 -40.47 24.45 -27.19
C ALA A 218 -40.17 23.33 -26.18
N GLU A 219 -40.84 22.17 -26.29
CA GLU A 219 -40.53 20.99 -25.47
C GLU A 219 -39.13 20.45 -25.74
N PHE A 220 -38.72 20.37 -27.01
CA PHE A 220 -37.39 19.90 -27.39
C PHE A 220 -36.30 20.82 -26.82
N ALA A 221 -36.47 22.14 -26.96
CA ALA A 221 -35.57 23.13 -26.37
C ALA A 221 -35.54 23.06 -24.83
N ARG A 222 -36.64 22.66 -24.19
CA ARG A 222 -36.70 22.44 -22.74
C ARG A 222 -35.89 21.21 -22.33
N ARG A 223 -36.07 20.08 -23.05
CA ARG A 223 -35.33 18.84 -22.81
C ARG A 223 -33.83 18.99 -23.05
N GLU A 224 -33.42 19.71 -24.10
CA GLU A 224 -32.00 20.01 -24.34
C GLU A 224 -31.39 20.83 -23.18
N ARG A 225 -32.11 21.84 -22.68
CA ARG A 225 -31.64 22.63 -21.53
C ARG A 225 -31.49 21.78 -20.27
N GLU A 226 -32.46 20.90 -20.00
CA GLU A 226 -32.38 19.96 -18.87
C GLU A 226 -31.22 18.97 -19.01
N GLN A 227 -30.99 18.44 -20.21
CA GLN A 227 -29.85 17.56 -20.47
C GLN A 227 -28.51 18.29 -20.34
N ALA A 228 -28.41 19.52 -20.85
CA ALA A 228 -27.21 20.34 -20.73
C ALA A 228 -26.87 20.66 -19.25
N GLU A 229 -27.88 20.93 -18.42
CA GLU A 229 -27.68 21.14 -16.98
C GLU A 229 -27.24 19.85 -16.26
N ARG A 230 -27.83 18.68 -16.60
CA ARG A 230 -27.37 17.38 -16.08
C ARG A 230 -25.91 17.10 -16.47
N GLU A 231 -25.54 17.39 -17.72
CA GLU A 231 -24.16 17.21 -18.19
C GLU A 231 -23.18 18.13 -17.46
N LYS A 232 -23.55 19.40 -17.24
CA LYS A 232 -22.75 20.34 -16.43
C LYS A 232 -22.57 19.83 -15.01
N GLU A 233 -23.62 19.28 -14.40
CA GLU A 233 -23.55 18.74 -13.04
C GLU A 233 -22.62 17.52 -12.95
N ILE A 234 -22.71 16.60 -13.91
CA ILE A 234 -21.79 15.44 -14.01
C ILE A 234 -20.34 15.92 -14.17
N ARG A 235 -20.09 16.88 -15.07
CA ARG A 235 -18.75 17.47 -15.26
C ARG A 235 -18.25 18.16 -13.99
N ARG A 236 -19.13 18.82 -13.23
CA ARG A 236 -18.78 19.46 -11.95
C ARG A 236 -18.37 18.43 -10.90
N ARG A 237 -19.18 17.37 -10.70
CA ARG A 237 -18.88 16.26 -9.77
C ARG A 237 -17.56 15.56 -10.13
N LEU A 238 -17.31 15.31 -11.41
CA LEU A 238 -16.05 14.71 -11.88
C LEU A 238 -14.85 15.62 -11.59
N ARG A 239 -14.97 16.94 -11.82
CA ARG A 239 -13.92 17.92 -11.48
C ARG A 239 -13.64 17.97 -9.98
N GLU A 240 -14.69 17.93 -9.15
CA GLU A 240 -14.58 17.90 -7.69
C GLU A 240 -13.87 16.63 -7.21
N ARG A 241 -14.30 15.44 -7.66
CA ARG A 241 -13.62 14.16 -7.36
C ARG A 241 -12.15 14.16 -7.78
N ARG A 242 -11.83 14.70 -8.96
CA ARG A 242 -10.45 14.77 -9.45
C ARG A 242 -9.59 15.72 -8.63
N ARG A 243 -10.16 16.82 -8.13
CA ARG A 243 -9.50 17.75 -7.20
C ARG A 243 -9.27 17.09 -5.84
N GLN A 244 -10.26 16.37 -5.32
CA GLN A 244 -10.16 15.66 -4.05
C GLN A 244 -9.08 14.57 -4.10
N ALA A 245 -9.11 13.69 -5.11
CA ALA A 245 -8.09 12.66 -5.30
C ALA A 245 -6.67 13.26 -5.44
N ARG A 246 -6.52 14.42 -6.10
CA ARG A 246 -5.23 15.13 -6.17
C ARG A 246 -4.80 15.71 -4.82
N ARG A 247 -5.73 16.18 -3.98
CA ARG A 247 -5.43 16.66 -2.62
C ARG A 247 -4.99 15.51 -1.73
N GLU A 248 -5.76 14.42 -1.71
CA GLU A 248 -5.43 13.20 -0.95
C GLU A 248 -4.06 12.64 -1.36
N MET A 249 -3.76 12.58 -2.66
CA MET A 249 -2.44 12.16 -3.15
C MET A 249 -1.31 13.08 -2.65
N ARG A 250 -1.52 14.40 -2.65
CA ARG A 250 -0.52 15.37 -2.17
C ARG A 250 -0.32 15.26 -0.66
N GLU A 251 -1.40 15.11 0.10
CA GLU A 251 -1.34 14.91 1.56
C GLU A 251 -0.65 13.59 1.91
N ALA A 252 -0.96 12.50 1.20
CA ALA A 252 -0.28 11.23 1.38
C ALA A 252 1.23 11.33 1.08
N ILE A 253 1.63 12.04 0.01
CA ILE A 253 3.05 12.28 -0.30
C ILE A 253 3.71 13.14 0.79
N ARG A 254 3.02 14.16 1.30
CA ARG A 254 3.54 15.03 2.36
C ARG A 254 3.74 14.27 3.67
N ALA A 255 2.75 13.50 4.09
CA ALA A 255 2.82 12.66 5.28
C ALA A 255 3.93 11.61 5.18
N ASP A 256 4.16 11.05 3.98
CA ASP A 256 5.25 10.11 3.75
C ASP A 256 6.63 10.79 3.84
N ARG A 257 6.75 12.01 3.31
CA ARG A 257 7.96 12.84 3.48
C ARG A 257 8.20 13.26 4.93
N GLU A 258 7.16 13.59 5.69
CA GLU A 258 7.29 13.93 7.12
C GLU A 258 7.70 12.72 7.96
N ARG A 259 7.15 11.53 7.67
CA ARG A 259 7.63 10.27 8.27
C ARG A 259 9.09 9.99 7.94
N GLN A 260 9.51 10.27 6.71
CA GLN A 260 10.91 10.14 6.31
C GLN A 260 11.82 11.15 6.99
N ALA A 261 11.38 12.42 7.14
CA ALA A 261 12.14 13.44 7.86
C ALA A 261 12.35 13.02 9.33
N ARG A 262 11.30 12.56 10.02
CA ARG A 262 11.42 12.02 11.38
C ARG A 262 12.32 10.79 11.48
N ALA A 263 12.37 9.95 10.43
CA ALA A 263 13.23 8.78 10.39
C ALA A 263 14.67 9.07 9.90
N GLN A 264 14.94 10.27 9.38
CA GLN A 264 16.24 10.75 8.90
C GLN A 264 16.85 11.82 9.80
N ASP A 265 16.20 12.16 10.91
CA ASP A 265 16.70 13.06 11.94
C ASP A 265 17.40 12.23 13.03
N PRO A 266 18.73 12.02 12.95
CA PRO A 266 19.48 11.26 13.96
C PRO A 266 19.67 12.02 15.27
N GLU A 267 19.13 13.24 15.42
CA GLU A 267 19.35 14.11 16.60
C GLU A 267 18.17 14.16 17.59
N LEU A 268 17.12 13.34 17.42
CA LEU A 268 15.98 13.26 18.36
C LEU A 268 15.89 11.95 19.15
N GLU A 269 16.81 11.01 18.96
CA GLU A 269 17.09 9.99 19.98
C GLU A 269 18.03 10.63 21.00
N GLY A 270 17.41 11.39 21.90
CA GLY A 270 18.06 12.04 23.01
C GLY A 270 18.81 11.05 23.88
N ASP A 271 19.98 11.49 24.28
CA ASP A 271 20.69 11.13 25.50
C ASP A 271 19.69 11.17 26.68
N ASP A 272 19.16 10.01 27.07
CA ASP A 272 18.50 9.73 28.36
C ASP A 272 18.63 8.23 28.69
#